data_AF-A0AAD1VPK4-F1
#
_entry.id   AF-A0AAD1VPK4-F1
#
_cell.length_a   1.000
_cell.length_b   1.000
_cell.length_c   1.000
_cell.angle_alpha   90.00
_cell.angle_beta   90.00
_cell.angle_gamma   90.00
#
_symmetry.space_group_name_H-M   'P 1'
#
loop_
_entity.id
_entity.type
_entity.pdbx_description
1 polymer ?
#
loop_
_entity_poly.entity_id
_entity_poly.type
_entity_poly.pdbx_seq_one_letter_code
_entity_poly.pdbx_strand_id
1 'polypeptide(L)'
;MLFKHQVTLSKIKDVEEIVHAKFRFMKEQHDAEVKQLSDALKEKIKENKRLKSSFDTLKEMNDNLKKQLNEVSEQNKKLETQAKKVQARLENLQKKHAYLTVQKSKPMAHVPLTQKLPKLEKTCSSKSKVPNNVQVYELLAVLMDWISEMQVKKSKSEEHGSQDKSLCLSKLPPNYAQEKSVKILPVVVEQFQWMPLVSPKLHLAFMKFIYWTLMQMENKTQSTMTSTLRRLGEETFKGVTFQPTQNSSLENMIENKPKSLPFFKSNDLPLRFVSTLVILKTVTQVDYLAQALDSLCMDLKSDEGRSLFLEYQAATVVLNLLSFSGRGLASYVLDILLQLSMETRFVRPFLESCSSESFFKTSAILLKDPKVDIQTLEKLSIVLQKLSKVRSNKKFFELFNIPSVIQEMQRSANPDRAFLIINLNSILFHLGFTKANSPSRSPNH
;
A
#
# COMPACT_ATOMS: atom_id res chain seq x y z
N MET A 1 69.64 8.71 -53.44
CA MET A 1 68.73 7.67 -52.90
C MET A 1 69.05 7.25 -51.47
N LEU A 2 70.32 7.11 -51.09
CA LEU A 2 70.76 6.67 -49.76
C LEU A 2 70.22 7.53 -48.59
N PHE A 3 70.28 8.86 -48.70
CA PHE A 3 69.74 9.76 -47.67
C PHE A 3 68.25 9.58 -47.39
N LYS A 4 67.44 9.30 -48.43
CA LYS A 4 66.00 9.04 -48.27
C LYS A 4 65.76 7.71 -47.54
N HIS A 5 66.56 6.69 -47.80
CA HIS A 5 66.46 5.40 -47.11
C HIS A 5 66.85 5.51 -45.63
N GLN A 6 67.88 6.31 -45.32
CA GLN A 6 68.32 6.53 -43.95
C GLN A 6 67.29 7.28 -43.10
N VAL A 7 66.61 8.28 -43.67
CA VAL A 7 65.50 8.98 -43.01
C VAL A 7 64.31 8.04 -42.77
N THR A 8 63.98 7.18 -43.73
CA THR A 8 62.90 6.19 -43.58
C THR A 8 63.23 5.16 -42.50
N LEU A 9 64.47 4.67 -42.44
CA LEU A 9 64.92 3.73 -41.40
C LEU A 9 64.84 4.35 -39.99
N SER A 10 65.24 5.62 -39.85
CA SER A 10 65.11 6.32 -38.56
C SER A 10 63.66 6.42 -38.10
N LYS A 11 62.74 6.78 -39.00
CA LYS A 11 61.31 6.87 -38.69
C LYS A 11 60.70 5.51 -38.31
N ILE A 12 61.13 4.44 -38.97
CA ILE A 12 60.66 3.08 -38.64
C ILE A 12 61.12 2.71 -37.22
N LYS A 13 62.38 3.01 -36.88
CA LYS A 13 62.92 2.77 -35.54
C LYS A 13 62.18 3.56 -34.46
N ASP A 14 61.90 4.84 -34.71
CA ASP A 14 61.13 5.68 -33.77
C ASP A 14 59.72 5.10 -33.53
N VAL A 15 59.05 4.62 -34.60
CA VAL A 15 57.73 3.97 -34.49
C VAL A 15 57.81 2.65 -33.74
N GLU A 16 58.84 1.84 -33.98
CA GLU A 16 59.08 0.58 -33.27
C GLU A 16 59.25 0.80 -31.76
N GLU A 17 60.01 1.82 -31.36
CA GLU A 17 60.19 2.19 -29.95
C GLU A 17 58.87 2.64 -29.30
N ILE A 18 58.06 3.44 -30.01
CA ILE A 18 56.74 3.87 -29.52
C ILE A 18 55.79 2.67 -29.36
N VAL A 19 55.79 1.73 -30.31
CA VAL A 19 54.96 0.51 -30.23
C VAL A 19 55.37 -0.35 -29.04
N HIS A 20 56.67 -0.55 -28.82
CA HIS A 20 57.17 -1.29 -27.66
C HIS A 20 56.82 -0.61 -26.33
N ALA A 21 56.91 0.72 -26.26
CA ALA A 21 56.50 1.46 -25.07
C ALA A 21 54.99 1.30 -24.79
N LYS A 22 54.15 1.40 -25.83
CA LYS A 22 52.70 1.23 -25.70
C LYS A 22 52.32 -0.20 -25.30
N PHE A 23 53.02 -1.20 -25.83
CA PHE A 23 52.81 -2.60 -25.46
C PHE A 23 53.18 -2.88 -24.00
N ARG A 24 54.29 -2.31 -23.50
CA ARG A 24 54.67 -2.40 -22.08
C ARG A 24 53.61 -1.78 -21.17
N PHE A 25 53.15 -0.57 -21.48
CA PHE A 25 52.11 0.10 -20.70
C PHE A 25 50.80 -0.71 -20.67
N MET A 26 50.35 -1.21 -21.82
CA MET A 26 49.16 -2.07 -21.90
C MET A 26 49.31 -3.35 -21.07
N LYS A 27 50.50 -3.97 -21.09
CA LYS A 27 50.78 -5.17 -20.31
C LYS A 27 50.75 -4.90 -18.80
N GLU A 28 51.39 -3.82 -18.36
CA GLU A 28 51.40 -3.41 -16.95
C GLU A 28 49.99 -3.05 -16.46
N GLN A 29 49.20 -2.36 -17.29
CA GLN A 29 47.81 -2.04 -16.98
C GLN A 29 46.95 -3.32 -16.86
N HIS A 30 47.11 -4.26 -17.80
CA HIS A 30 46.40 -5.52 -17.76
C HIS A 30 46.77 -6.34 -16.51
N ASP A 31 48.06 -6.44 -16.18
CA ASP A 31 48.54 -7.15 -15.00
C ASP A 31 47.99 -6.51 -13.70
N ALA A 32 47.89 -5.18 -13.64
CA ALA A 32 47.28 -4.46 -12.52
C ALA A 32 45.77 -4.73 -12.40
N GLU A 33 45.04 -4.74 -13.53
CA GLU A 33 43.60 -5.02 -13.56
C GLU A 33 43.29 -6.46 -13.15
N VAL A 34 44.07 -7.44 -13.65
CA VAL A 34 43.96 -8.85 -13.26
C VAL A 34 44.19 -9.01 -11.77
N LYS A 35 45.20 -8.34 -11.21
CA LYS A 35 45.47 -8.38 -9.76
C LYS A 35 44.31 -7.79 -8.96
N GLN A 36 43.78 -6.63 -9.36
CA GLN A 36 42.66 -5.98 -8.71
C GLN A 36 41.39 -6.84 -8.73
N LEU A 37 41.07 -7.45 -9.88
CA LEU A 37 39.92 -8.34 -10.02
C LEU A 37 40.10 -9.63 -9.20
N SER A 38 41.31 -10.19 -9.16
CA SER A 38 41.61 -11.37 -8.33
C SER A 38 41.40 -11.10 -6.84
N ASP A 39 41.85 -9.94 -6.35
CA ASP A 39 41.70 -9.58 -4.94
C ASP A 39 40.24 -9.23 -4.59
N ALA A 40 39.52 -8.56 -5.49
CA ALA A 40 38.09 -8.33 -5.34
C ALA A 40 37.28 -9.65 -5.27
N LEU A 41 37.64 -10.63 -6.11
CA LEU A 41 37.02 -11.95 -6.10
C LEU A 41 37.28 -12.70 -4.78
N LYS A 42 38.51 -12.64 -4.25
CA LYS A 42 38.84 -13.24 -2.95
C LYS A 42 38.03 -12.64 -1.81
N GLU A 43 37.87 -11.31 -1.78
CA GLU A 43 37.05 -10.65 -0.77
C GLU A 43 35.58 -11.02 -0.90
N LYS A 44 35.04 -11.11 -2.13
CA LYS A 44 33.67 -11.59 -2.35
C LYS A 44 33.46 -13.03 -1.91
N ILE A 45 34.44 -13.91 -2.09
CA ILE A 45 34.37 -15.29 -1.60
C ILE A 45 34.35 -15.32 -0.06
N LYS A 46 35.18 -14.51 0.61
CA LYS A 46 35.17 -14.41 2.09
C LYS A 46 33.83 -13.90 2.61
N GLU A 47 33.30 -12.85 1.99
CA GLU A 47 31.99 -12.28 2.35
C GLU A 47 30.87 -13.31 2.16
N ASN A 48 30.89 -14.08 1.07
CA ASN A 48 29.89 -15.12 0.81
C ASN A 48 29.96 -16.25 1.84
N LYS A 49 31.18 -16.70 2.23
CA LYS A 49 31.35 -17.66 3.34
C LYS A 49 30.79 -17.14 4.66
N ARG A 50 31.03 -15.87 4.99
CA ARG A 50 30.49 -15.22 6.18
C ARG A 50 28.95 -15.16 6.15
N LEU A 51 28.38 -14.77 5.02
CA LEU A 51 26.92 -14.71 4.84
C LEU A 51 26.29 -16.11 4.96
N LYS A 52 26.93 -17.13 4.39
CA LYS A 52 26.46 -18.51 4.50
C LYS A 52 26.43 -18.99 5.95
N SER A 53 27.50 -18.73 6.71
CA SER A 53 27.52 -19.03 8.15
C SER A 53 26.44 -18.28 8.93
N SER A 54 26.24 -16.99 8.66
CA SER A 54 25.17 -16.21 9.29
C SER A 54 23.77 -16.74 8.98
N PHE A 55 23.56 -17.21 7.75
CA PHE A 55 22.30 -17.82 7.34
C PHE A 55 22.03 -19.13 8.11
N ASP A 56 23.07 -19.96 8.27
CA ASP A 56 22.94 -21.22 8.99
C ASP A 56 22.61 -20.99 10.49
N THR A 57 23.21 -19.98 11.13
CA THR A 57 22.84 -19.56 12.51
C THR A 57 21.40 -19.06 12.61
N LEU A 58 20.94 -18.26 11.63
CA LEU A 58 19.54 -17.78 11.61
C LEU A 58 18.55 -18.93 11.41
N LYS A 59 18.90 -19.92 10.60
CA LYS A 59 18.08 -21.12 10.40
C LYS A 59 17.94 -21.90 11.71
N GLU A 60 19.04 -22.14 12.42
CA GLU A 60 19.02 -22.82 13.71
C GLU A 60 18.16 -22.08 14.75
N MET A 61 18.31 -20.76 14.84
CA MET A 61 17.49 -19.93 15.72
C MET A 61 16.00 -19.99 15.35
N ASN A 62 15.67 -19.98 14.06
CA ASN A 62 14.30 -20.11 13.58
C ASN A 62 13.68 -21.46 13.95
N ASP A 63 14.44 -22.55 13.80
CA ASP A 63 14.00 -23.89 14.16
C ASP A 63 13.78 -24.01 15.68
N ASN A 64 14.63 -23.37 16.49
CA ASN A 64 14.41 -23.29 17.94
C ASN A 64 13.16 -22.49 18.32
N LEU A 65 12.90 -21.35 17.66
CA LEU A 65 11.70 -20.56 17.88
C LEU A 65 10.42 -21.33 17.50
N LYS A 66 10.44 -22.10 16.41
CA LYS A 66 9.31 -22.99 16.05
C LYS A 66 9.05 -24.02 17.15
N LYS A 67 10.10 -24.60 17.72
CA LYS A 67 9.98 -25.56 18.82
C LYS A 67 9.35 -24.91 20.05
N GLN A 68 9.84 -23.74 20.47
CA GLN A 68 9.27 -22.98 21.59
C GLN A 68 7.81 -22.59 21.33
N LEU A 69 7.48 -22.17 20.11
CA LEU A 69 6.11 -21.82 19.74
C LEU A 69 5.16 -23.02 19.84
N ASN A 70 5.62 -24.20 19.42
CA ASN A 70 4.85 -25.44 19.55
C ASN A 70 4.64 -25.82 21.02
N GLU A 71 5.67 -25.71 21.86
CA GLU A 71 5.58 -25.98 23.30
C GLU A 71 4.57 -25.05 23.99
N VAL A 72 4.64 -23.74 23.72
CA VAL A 72 3.69 -22.75 24.25
C VAL A 72 2.26 -23.00 23.73
N SER A 73 2.12 -23.35 22.46
CA SER A 73 0.82 -23.71 21.87
C SER A 73 0.19 -24.92 22.57
N GLU A 74 0.99 -25.95 22.86
CA GLU A 74 0.51 -27.13 23.58
C GLU A 74 0.11 -26.80 25.04
N GLN A 75 0.89 -25.95 25.72
CA GLN A 75 0.54 -25.46 27.05
C GLN A 75 -0.78 -24.67 27.04
N ASN A 76 -0.97 -23.76 26.07
CA ASN A 76 -2.22 -23.03 25.90
C ASN A 76 -3.41 -23.96 25.68
N LYS A 77 -3.27 -25.00 24.86
CA LYS A 77 -4.32 -26.00 24.64
C LYS A 77 -4.70 -26.75 25.93
N LYS A 78 -3.72 -27.05 26.79
CA LYS A 78 -3.96 -27.67 28.12
C LYS A 78 -4.73 -26.71 29.03
N LEU A 79 -4.30 -25.44 29.11
CA LEU A 79 -4.98 -24.42 29.91
C LEU A 79 -6.40 -24.15 29.42
N GLU A 80 -6.62 -24.09 28.11
CA GLU A 80 -7.95 -23.91 27.52
C GLU A 80 -8.90 -25.07 27.87
N THR A 81 -8.38 -26.30 27.84
CA THR A 81 -9.14 -27.49 28.26
C THR A 81 -9.49 -27.44 29.74
N GLN A 82 -8.55 -26.98 30.59
CA GLN A 82 -8.80 -26.80 32.01
C GLN A 82 -9.83 -25.70 32.28
N ALA A 83 -9.74 -24.56 31.58
CA ALA A 83 -10.69 -23.47 31.68
C ALA A 83 -12.11 -23.93 31.31
N LYS A 84 -12.27 -24.70 30.22
CA LYS A 84 -13.56 -25.30 29.82
C LYS A 84 -14.13 -26.22 30.91
N LYS A 85 -13.29 -27.05 31.55
CA LYS A 85 -13.73 -27.92 32.67
C LYS A 85 -14.19 -27.11 33.88
N VAL A 86 -13.48 -26.04 34.22
CA VAL A 86 -13.85 -25.14 35.33
C VAL A 86 -15.16 -24.41 35.02
N GLN A 87 -15.31 -23.90 33.80
CA GLN A 87 -16.53 -23.24 33.34
C GLN A 87 -17.74 -24.18 33.41
N ALA A 88 -17.62 -25.42 32.93
CA ALA A 88 -18.71 -26.41 33.01
C ALA A 88 -19.09 -26.76 34.46
N ARG A 89 -18.11 -26.81 35.37
CA ARG A 89 -18.38 -27.00 36.81
C ARG A 89 -19.13 -25.82 37.40
N LEU A 90 -18.74 -24.59 37.05
CA LEU A 90 -19.42 -23.37 37.50
C LEU A 90 -20.88 -23.34 37.02
N GLU A 91 -21.13 -23.65 35.76
CA GLU A 91 -22.49 -23.73 35.21
C GLU A 91 -23.35 -24.78 35.91
N ASN A 92 -22.78 -25.96 36.21
CA ASN A 92 -23.50 -27.00 36.96
C ASN A 92 -23.82 -26.56 38.40
N LEU A 93 -22.90 -25.87 39.07
CA LEU A 93 -23.15 -25.31 40.40
C LEU A 93 -24.24 -24.23 40.37
N GLN A 94 -24.22 -23.35 39.36
CA GLN A 94 -25.26 -22.33 39.17
C GLN A 94 -26.63 -22.95 38.93
N LYS A 95 -26.72 -23.99 38.09
CA LYS A 95 -27.98 -24.75 37.87
C LYS A 95 -28.48 -25.40 39.16
N LYS A 96 -27.58 -26.00 39.96
CA LYS A 96 -27.94 -26.60 41.26
C LYS A 96 -28.42 -25.55 42.26
N HIS A 97 -27.78 -24.38 42.31
CA HIS A 97 -28.21 -23.27 43.16
C HIS A 97 -29.60 -22.76 42.74
N ALA A 98 -29.83 -22.56 41.44
CA ALA A 98 -31.14 -22.16 40.92
C ALA A 98 -32.24 -23.18 41.28
N TYR A 99 -31.95 -24.48 41.17
CA TYR A 99 -32.89 -25.53 41.56
C TYR A 99 -33.24 -25.48 43.06
N LEU A 100 -32.24 -25.33 43.94
CA LEU A 100 -32.46 -25.24 45.38
C LEU A 100 -33.23 -23.98 45.78
N THR A 101 -32.98 -22.84 45.13
CA THR A 101 -33.73 -21.60 45.34
C THR A 101 -35.21 -21.78 44.97
N VAL A 102 -35.50 -22.43 43.83
CA VAL A 102 -36.88 -22.73 43.39
C VAL A 102 -37.56 -23.75 44.31
N GLN A 103 -36.82 -24.70 44.87
CA GLN A 103 -37.36 -25.72 45.77
C GLN A 103 -37.71 -25.15 47.16
N LYS A 104 -36.96 -24.15 47.65
CA LYS A 104 -37.25 -23.42 48.89
C LYS A 104 -38.46 -22.48 48.79
N SER A 105 -38.91 -22.14 47.57
CA SER A 105 -40.04 -21.22 47.33
C SER A 105 -41.39 -21.90 47.07
N LYS A 106 -41.57 -23.19 47.42
CA LYS A 106 -42.85 -23.91 47.27
C LYS A 106 -43.57 -24.06 48.63
N PRO A 107 -44.79 -23.50 48.83
CA PRO A 107 -45.64 -23.87 49.95
C PRO A 107 -46.30 -25.24 49.71
N MET A 108 -46.46 -26.03 50.79
CA MET A 108 -47.26 -27.26 50.81
C MET A 108 -48.73 -26.94 50.50
N ALA A 109 -49.30 -27.57 49.47
CA ALA A 109 -50.74 -27.80 49.38
C ALA A 109 -51.02 -29.03 48.49
N HIS A 110 -51.96 -29.85 48.96
CA HIS A 110 -52.39 -31.12 48.39
C HIS A 110 -53.15 -31.00 47.05
N VAL A 111 -53.10 -32.11 46.31
CA VAL A 111 -53.65 -32.49 44.99
C VAL A 111 -55.17 -32.86 45.11
N PRO A 112 -56.00 -33.18 44.06
CA PRO A 112 -55.97 -33.03 42.57
C PRO A 112 -57.27 -32.40 41.96
N LEU A 113 -57.26 -32.02 40.66
CA LEU A 113 -57.90 -32.73 39.53
C LEU A 113 -58.01 -31.83 38.27
N THR A 114 -57.54 -32.37 37.13
CA THR A 114 -57.97 -32.14 35.74
C THR A 114 -58.32 -30.71 35.26
N GLN A 115 -57.52 -30.18 34.33
CA GLN A 115 -57.95 -29.89 32.96
C GLN A 115 -56.76 -29.48 32.07
N LYS A 116 -56.80 -29.96 30.81
CA LYS A 116 -55.80 -29.81 29.76
C LYS A 116 -55.75 -28.36 29.22
N LEU A 117 -54.55 -27.86 28.93
CA LEU A 117 -54.25 -26.85 27.88
C LEU A 117 -52.76 -26.97 27.48
N PRO A 118 -52.30 -26.46 26.32
CA PRO A 118 -51.57 -27.24 25.34
C PRO A 118 -50.05 -27.10 25.49
N LYS A 119 -49.34 -28.09 24.98
CA LYS A 119 -47.88 -28.16 24.87
C LYS A 119 -47.33 -26.89 24.19
N LEU A 120 -46.58 -26.09 24.93
CA LEU A 120 -45.61 -25.16 24.34
C LEU A 120 -44.33 -25.97 24.08
N GLU A 121 -44.16 -26.42 22.83
CA GLU A 121 -42.90 -27.02 22.37
C GLU A 121 -41.78 -25.98 22.44
N LYS A 122 -40.96 -26.07 23.49
CA LYS A 122 -39.61 -25.50 23.48
C LYS A 122 -38.71 -26.38 22.62
N THR A 123 -38.71 -26.13 21.32
CA THR A 123 -37.63 -26.63 20.45
C THR A 123 -36.57 -25.54 20.36
N CYS A 124 -35.61 -25.59 21.28
CA CYS A 124 -34.37 -24.84 21.15
C CYS A 124 -33.57 -25.48 19.99
N SER A 125 -33.72 -24.93 18.79
CA SER A 125 -32.89 -25.31 17.65
C SER A 125 -31.68 -24.38 17.58
N SER A 126 -30.62 -24.71 18.30
CA SER A 126 -29.30 -24.13 18.07
C SER A 126 -28.71 -24.73 16.79
N LYS A 127 -29.24 -24.31 15.64
CA LYS A 127 -28.54 -24.38 14.36
C LYS A 127 -28.04 -22.96 14.10
N SER A 128 -26.75 -22.70 14.29
CA SER A 128 -26.12 -21.48 13.79
C SER A 128 -26.04 -21.58 12.26
N LYS A 129 -27.20 -21.55 11.60
CA LYS A 129 -27.30 -21.14 10.21
C LYS A 129 -27.16 -19.62 10.27
N VAL A 130 -26.18 -19.06 9.58
CA VAL A 130 -26.18 -17.63 9.23
C VAL A 130 -27.60 -17.33 8.75
N PRO A 131 -28.35 -16.40 9.35
CA PRO A 131 -29.66 -16.06 8.84
C PRO A 131 -29.42 -15.55 7.42
N ASN A 132 -29.87 -16.30 6.40
CA ASN A 132 -29.96 -15.81 5.03
C ASN A 132 -31.08 -14.76 4.97
N ASN A 133 -30.96 -13.70 5.74
CA ASN A 133 -31.80 -12.53 5.61
C ASN A 133 -31.15 -11.63 4.56
N VAL A 134 -31.28 -12.05 3.29
CA VAL A 134 -30.73 -11.34 2.12
C VAL A 134 -31.12 -9.86 2.15
N GLN A 135 -32.32 -9.54 2.64
CA GLN A 135 -32.83 -8.18 2.79
C GLN A 135 -32.02 -7.35 3.81
N VAL A 136 -31.52 -7.94 4.89
CA VAL A 136 -30.66 -7.24 5.86
C VAL A 136 -29.31 -6.89 5.22
N TYR A 137 -28.76 -7.78 4.41
CA TYR A 137 -27.52 -7.52 3.67
C TYR A 137 -27.72 -6.49 2.57
N GLU A 138 -28.86 -6.49 1.88
CA GLU A 138 -29.20 -5.45 0.91
C GLU A 138 -29.39 -4.09 1.59
N LEU A 139 -30.11 -4.03 2.72
CA LEU A 139 -30.24 -2.82 3.52
C LEU A 139 -28.87 -2.31 3.99
N LEU A 140 -28.01 -3.21 4.48
CA LEU A 140 -26.66 -2.86 4.92
C LEU A 140 -25.81 -2.33 3.75
N ALA A 141 -25.91 -2.93 2.56
CA ALA A 141 -25.23 -2.45 1.37
C ALA A 141 -25.67 -1.01 1.04
N VAL A 142 -26.98 -0.77 1.00
CA VAL A 142 -27.55 0.58 0.73
C VAL A 142 -27.08 1.60 1.76
N LEU A 143 -27.06 1.23 3.06
CA LEU A 143 -26.58 2.13 4.13
C LEU A 143 -25.09 2.43 3.99
N MET A 144 -24.26 1.42 3.69
CA MET A 144 -22.82 1.60 3.50
C MET A 144 -22.49 2.45 2.26
N ASP A 145 -23.23 2.25 1.17
CA ASP A 145 -23.10 3.07 -0.03
C ASP A 145 -23.51 4.51 0.25
N TRP A 146 -24.65 4.74 0.93
CA TRP A 146 -25.08 6.07 1.32
C TRP A 146 -24.06 6.80 2.19
N ILE A 147 -23.52 6.12 3.22
CA ILE A 147 -22.47 6.69 4.08
C ILE A 147 -21.22 7.02 3.26
N SER A 148 -20.83 6.14 2.34
CA SER A 148 -19.66 6.33 1.48
C SER A 148 -19.83 7.54 0.54
N GLU A 149 -20.99 7.69 -0.09
CA GLU A 149 -21.31 8.83 -0.96
C GLU A 149 -21.30 10.17 -0.21
N MET A 150 -21.75 10.18 1.06
CA MET A 150 -21.68 11.37 1.92
C MET A 150 -20.22 11.80 2.16
N GLN A 151 -19.29 10.85 2.31
CA GLN A 151 -17.86 11.18 2.45
C GLN A 151 -17.27 11.74 1.16
N VAL A 152 -17.62 11.18 0.00
CA VAL A 152 -17.21 11.70 -1.32
C VAL A 152 -17.70 13.14 -1.54
N LYS A 153 -18.92 13.46 -1.12
CA LYS A 153 -19.48 14.82 -1.27
C LYS A 153 -18.83 15.81 -0.30
N LYS A 154 -18.54 15.39 0.94
CA LYS A 154 -17.84 16.23 1.93
C LYS A 154 -16.46 16.65 1.42
N SER A 155 -15.69 15.71 0.87
CA SER A 155 -14.31 15.99 0.43
C SER A 155 -14.24 16.97 -0.75
N LYS A 156 -15.23 16.95 -1.66
CA LYS A 156 -15.34 17.91 -2.76
C LYS A 156 -15.74 19.33 -2.31
N SER A 157 -16.42 19.45 -1.16
CA SER A 157 -16.88 20.74 -0.61
C SER A 157 -15.83 21.45 0.23
N GLU A 158 -14.82 20.74 0.75
CA GLU A 158 -13.72 21.36 1.51
C GLU A 158 -12.65 22.00 0.58
N GLU A 159 -12.57 21.58 -0.69
CA GLU A 159 -11.61 22.10 -1.68
C GLU A 159 -12.04 23.41 -2.37
N HIS A 160 -13.34 23.62 -2.54
CA HIS A 160 -13.89 24.89 -2.99
C HIS A 160 -14.42 25.63 -1.77
N GLY A 161 -13.79 26.74 -1.36
CA GLY A 161 -14.11 27.52 -0.14
C GLY A 161 -15.54 28.10 -0.05
N SER A 162 -16.52 27.52 -0.74
CA SER A 162 -17.94 27.74 -0.60
C SER A 162 -18.38 27.20 0.77
N GLN A 163 -18.61 28.10 1.73
CA GLN A 163 -19.41 27.84 2.92
C GLN A 163 -20.88 27.57 2.55
N ASP A 164 -21.16 26.53 1.76
CA ASP A 164 -22.54 26.11 1.55
C ASP A 164 -22.93 25.06 2.59
N LYS A 165 -23.99 25.40 3.30
CA LYS A 165 -24.38 24.86 4.61
C LYS A 165 -24.74 23.38 4.53
N SER A 166 -23.80 22.49 4.87
CA SER A 166 -24.15 21.15 5.36
C SER A 166 -24.73 21.28 6.77
N LEU A 167 -26.05 21.47 6.84
CA LEU A 167 -26.84 21.85 8.01
C LEU A 167 -26.91 20.82 9.15
N CYS A 168 -26.06 19.79 9.21
CA CYS A 168 -26.15 18.75 10.24
C CYS A 168 -24.81 18.31 10.87
N LEU A 169 -23.65 18.48 10.22
CA LEU A 169 -22.37 17.98 10.77
C LEU A 169 -21.55 19.02 11.54
N SER A 170 -21.92 20.31 11.51
CA SER A 170 -21.14 21.39 12.14
C SER A 170 -21.14 21.38 13.68
N LYS A 171 -21.83 20.43 14.32
CA LYS A 171 -21.92 20.27 15.79
C LYS A 171 -21.16 19.07 16.35
N LEU A 172 -20.51 18.26 15.51
CA LEU A 172 -19.77 17.10 16.02
C LEU A 172 -18.34 17.49 16.44
N PRO A 173 -17.81 16.88 17.51
CA PRO A 173 -16.42 17.09 17.91
C PRO A 173 -15.44 16.84 16.75
N PRO A 174 -14.33 17.58 16.66
CA PRO A 174 -13.38 17.50 15.54
C PRO A 174 -12.82 16.09 15.30
N ASN A 175 -12.82 15.21 16.31
CA ASN A 175 -12.29 13.84 16.23
C ASN A 175 -13.38 12.76 16.23
N TYR A 176 -14.66 13.14 16.08
CA TYR A 176 -15.76 12.18 16.19
C TYR A 176 -15.69 11.06 15.15
N ALA A 177 -15.44 11.40 13.88
CA ALA A 177 -15.33 10.42 12.81
C ALA A 177 -14.17 9.44 13.08
N GLN A 178 -13.02 9.96 13.50
CA GLN A 178 -11.84 9.18 13.83
C GLN A 178 -12.08 8.21 14.99
N GLU A 179 -12.75 8.65 16.07
CA GLU A 179 -13.07 7.79 17.21
C GLU A 179 -13.99 6.62 16.81
N LYS A 180 -14.97 6.89 15.94
CA LYS A 180 -15.84 5.85 15.39
C LYS A 180 -15.08 4.90 14.46
N SER A 181 -14.17 5.41 13.62
CA SER A 181 -13.32 4.59 12.75
C SER A 181 -12.49 3.58 13.54
N VAL A 182 -11.90 3.99 14.67
CA VAL A 182 -11.10 3.10 15.54
C VAL A 182 -11.95 1.97 16.12
N LYS A 183 -13.20 2.26 16.48
CA LYS A 183 -14.11 1.27 17.08
C LYS A 183 -14.71 0.31 16.05
N ILE A 184 -14.96 0.76 14.82
CA ILE A 184 -15.66 -0.03 13.82
C ILE A 184 -14.74 -0.97 13.04
N LEU A 185 -13.49 -0.58 12.77
CA LEU A 185 -12.56 -1.39 11.97
C LEU A 185 -12.32 -2.80 12.52
N PRO A 186 -12.13 -3.03 13.84
CA PRO A 186 -11.95 -4.39 14.37
C PRO A 186 -13.19 -5.26 14.11
N VAL A 187 -14.38 -4.70 14.31
CA VAL A 187 -15.67 -5.38 14.06
C VAL A 187 -15.80 -5.75 12.58
N VAL A 188 -15.42 -4.84 11.69
CA VAL A 188 -15.43 -5.04 10.24
C VAL A 188 -14.47 -6.15 9.81
N VAL A 189 -13.25 -6.16 10.36
CA VAL A 189 -12.26 -7.22 10.10
C VAL A 189 -12.80 -8.60 10.50
N GLU A 190 -13.55 -8.71 11.60
CA GLU A 190 -14.19 -9.98 11.99
C GLU A 190 -15.27 -10.47 11.02
N GLN A 191 -15.82 -9.58 10.19
CA GLN A 191 -16.84 -9.93 9.20
C GLN A 191 -16.25 -10.52 7.91
N PHE A 192 -14.96 -10.31 7.62
CA PHE A 192 -14.33 -10.76 6.36
C PHE A 192 -14.56 -12.24 6.09
N GLN A 193 -14.43 -13.10 7.10
CA GLN A 193 -14.62 -14.56 6.99
C GLN A 193 -15.99 -14.98 6.45
N TRP A 194 -17.02 -14.15 6.63
CA TRP A 194 -18.40 -14.42 6.21
C TRP A 194 -18.70 -13.88 4.81
N MET A 195 -17.83 -13.02 4.25
CA MET A 195 -18.02 -12.40 2.95
C MET A 195 -18.20 -13.37 1.78
N PRO A 196 -17.55 -14.56 1.74
CA PRO A 196 -17.83 -15.54 0.69
C PRO A 196 -19.27 -16.09 0.66
N LEU A 197 -20.05 -15.85 1.73
CA LEU A 197 -21.42 -16.34 1.87
C LEU A 197 -22.48 -15.27 1.56
N VAL A 198 -22.10 -14.00 1.47
CA VAL A 198 -23.04 -12.88 1.24
C VAL A 198 -23.06 -12.46 -0.23
N SER A 199 -24.06 -11.65 -0.62
CA SER A 199 -24.24 -11.24 -2.01
C SER A 199 -23.07 -10.39 -2.53
N PRO A 200 -22.70 -10.52 -3.82
CA PRO A 200 -21.64 -9.68 -4.43
C PRO A 200 -21.90 -8.18 -4.34
N LYS A 201 -23.18 -7.76 -4.32
CA LYS A 201 -23.56 -6.34 -4.15
C LYS A 201 -23.02 -5.77 -2.83
N LEU A 202 -23.03 -6.58 -1.78
CA LEU A 202 -22.49 -6.17 -0.49
C LEU A 202 -20.96 -6.06 -0.51
N HIS A 203 -20.26 -6.83 -1.35
CA HIS A 203 -18.79 -6.84 -1.38
C HIS A 203 -18.22 -5.47 -1.73
N LEU A 204 -18.78 -4.82 -2.76
CA LEU A 204 -18.34 -3.48 -3.17
C LEU A 204 -18.69 -2.44 -2.11
N ALA A 205 -19.94 -2.41 -1.64
CA ALA A 205 -20.37 -1.46 -0.60
C ALA A 205 -19.52 -1.59 0.69
N PHE A 206 -19.19 -2.83 1.06
CA PHE A 206 -18.33 -3.14 2.20
C PHE A 206 -16.90 -2.62 2.01
N MET A 207 -16.29 -2.85 0.84
CA MET A 207 -14.94 -2.35 0.55
C MET A 207 -14.89 -0.82 0.46
N LYS A 208 -15.92 -0.18 -0.12
CA LYS A 208 -16.05 1.29 -0.14
C LYS A 208 -16.12 1.84 1.29
N PHE A 209 -16.95 1.22 2.13
CA PHE A 209 -17.10 1.62 3.52
C PHE A 209 -15.78 1.51 4.29
N ILE A 210 -15.05 0.42 4.11
CA ILE A 210 -13.71 0.23 4.70
C ILE A 210 -12.77 1.34 4.23
N TYR A 211 -12.68 1.57 2.92
CA TYR A 211 -11.80 2.56 2.34
C TYR A 211 -12.05 3.96 2.92
N TRP A 212 -13.31 4.41 2.92
CA TRP A 212 -13.66 5.72 3.46
C TRP A 212 -13.44 5.81 4.96
N THR A 213 -13.66 4.73 5.70
CA THR A 213 -13.35 4.67 7.14
C THR A 213 -11.85 4.86 7.39
N LEU A 214 -10.99 4.25 6.57
CA LEU A 214 -9.53 4.42 6.63
C LEU A 214 -9.09 5.83 6.25
N MET A 215 -9.77 6.48 5.30
CA MET A 215 -9.47 7.85 4.88
C MET A 215 -9.74 8.88 5.99
N GLN A 216 -10.62 8.58 6.95
CA GLN A 216 -10.86 9.43 8.13
C GLN A 216 -9.79 9.28 9.23
N MET A 217 -8.83 8.37 9.07
CA MET A 217 -7.82 8.12 10.10
C MET A 217 -6.54 8.93 9.88
N GLU A 218 -6.14 9.70 10.88
CA GLU A 218 -4.79 10.30 10.92
C GLU A 218 -3.68 9.25 11.15
N ASN A 219 -2.46 9.58 10.70
CA ASN A 219 -1.28 8.70 10.81
C ASN A 219 -0.97 8.29 12.26
N LYS A 220 -1.18 9.17 13.25
CA LYS A 220 -0.96 8.87 14.68
C LYS A 220 -1.95 7.83 15.23
N THR A 221 -3.13 7.72 14.64
CA THR A 221 -4.16 6.77 15.06
C THR A 221 -4.05 5.45 14.31
N GLN A 222 -3.46 5.45 13.11
CA GLN A 222 -3.13 4.22 12.41
C GLN A 222 -2.04 3.42 13.16
N SER A 223 -1.08 4.07 13.81
CA SER A 223 -0.02 3.37 14.56
C SER A 223 -0.58 2.53 15.72
N THR A 224 -1.62 3.00 16.42
CA THR A 224 -2.24 2.25 17.54
C THR A 224 -3.03 1.02 17.08
N MET A 225 -3.40 0.94 15.80
CA MET A 225 -4.19 -0.15 15.22
C MET A 225 -3.42 -1.01 14.21
N THR A 226 -2.08 -1.01 14.29
CA THR A 226 -1.23 -1.63 13.26
C THR A 226 -1.57 -3.11 13.01
N SER A 227 -1.92 -3.88 14.05
CA SER A 227 -2.31 -5.29 13.89
C SER A 227 -3.63 -5.46 13.13
N THR A 228 -4.65 -4.67 13.46
CA THR A 228 -5.96 -4.66 12.80
C THR A 228 -5.83 -4.25 11.34
N LEU A 229 -5.09 -3.16 11.06
CA LEU A 229 -4.85 -2.68 9.70
C LEU A 229 -4.06 -3.70 8.87
N ARG A 230 -3.00 -4.29 9.44
CA ARG A 230 -2.24 -5.35 8.75
C ARG A 230 -3.13 -6.54 8.42
N ARG A 231 -3.95 -7.02 9.37
CA ARG A 231 -4.88 -8.14 9.15
C ARG A 231 -5.89 -7.81 8.04
N LEU A 232 -6.49 -6.62 8.10
CA LEU A 232 -7.42 -6.12 7.08
C LEU A 232 -6.80 -6.14 5.68
N GLY A 233 -5.59 -5.58 5.55
CA GLY A 233 -4.87 -5.54 4.29
C GLY A 233 -4.47 -6.91 3.78
N GLU A 234 -4.01 -7.81 4.66
CA GLU A 234 -3.65 -9.17 4.30
C GLU A 234 -4.85 -10.02 3.84
N GLU A 235 -5.99 -9.93 4.54
CA GLU A 235 -7.21 -10.65 4.16
C GLU A 235 -7.79 -10.11 2.84
N THR A 236 -7.69 -8.78 2.62
CA THR A 236 -8.05 -8.15 1.34
C THR A 236 -7.15 -8.63 0.18
N PHE A 237 -5.85 -8.73 0.43
CA PHE A 237 -4.86 -9.13 -0.58
C PHE A 237 -4.93 -10.62 -0.93
N LYS A 238 -4.94 -11.50 0.09
CA LYS A 238 -4.94 -12.96 -0.09
C LYS A 238 -6.29 -13.48 -0.56
N GLY A 239 -7.37 -12.75 -0.28
CA GLY A 239 -8.73 -13.22 -0.44
C GLY A 239 -9.17 -14.05 0.77
N VAL A 240 -10.48 -14.19 0.93
CA VAL A 240 -11.08 -14.83 2.11
C VAL A 240 -11.71 -16.15 1.73
N THR A 241 -11.40 -17.20 2.49
CA THR A 241 -12.06 -18.51 2.37
C THR A 241 -12.94 -18.74 3.58
N PHE A 242 -14.19 -19.14 3.35
CA PHE A 242 -15.01 -19.65 4.45
C PHE A 242 -14.53 -21.05 4.84
N GLN A 243 -14.07 -21.23 6.08
CA GLN A 243 -13.82 -22.55 6.67
C GLN A 243 -14.88 -22.81 7.75
N PRO A 244 -15.75 -23.83 7.59
CA PRO A 244 -16.64 -24.24 8.66
C PRO A 244 -15.80 -24.70 9.86
N THR A 245 -16.06 -24.15 11.03
CA THR A 245 -15.38 -24.52 12.27
C THR A 245 -15.53 -26.04 12.51
N GLN A 246 -14.43 -26.75 12.84
CA GLN A 246 -14.35 -28.22 12.98
C GLN A 246 -15.17 -28.85 14.13
N ASN A 247 -16.39 -28.37 14.42
CA ASN A 247 -17.25 -28.92 15.48
C ASN A 247 -18.67 -29.31 15.01
N SER A 248 -18.91 -29.44 13.71
CA SER A 248 -20.14 -30.06 13.19
C SER A 248 -19.80 -31.37 12.48
N SER A 249 -20.38 -32.45 12.98
CA SER A 249 -20.26 -33.83 12.51
C SER A 249 -20.15 -33.96 10.99
N LEU A 250 -19.13 -34.72 10.60
CA LEU A 250 -18.85 -35.20 9.27
C LEU A 250 -19.99 -36.12 8.80
N GLU A 251 -20.91 -35.59 8.00
CA GLU A 251 -21.75 -36.35 7.05
C GLU A 251 -22.59 -35.34 6.26
N ASN A 252 -22.48 -35.35 4.92
CA ASN A 252 -23.21 -34.55 3.91
C ASN A 252 -22.58 -33.24 3.38
N MET A 253 -21.29 -33.23 2.99
CA MET A 253 -20.75 -32.19 2.11
C MET A 253 -19.73 -32.76 1.11
N ILE A 254 -20.12 -33.77 0.33
CA ILE A 254 -19.44 -34.08 -0.93
C ILE A 254 -20.07 -33.14 -1.96
N GLU A 255 -19.55 -31.91 -2.14
CA GLU A 255 -19.53 -31.20 -3.45
C GLU A 255 -19.14 -29.71 -3.45
N ASN A 256 -18.95 -29.03 -2.32
CA ASN A 256 -18.60 -27.61 -2.36
C ASN A 256 -17.14 -27.37 -1.97
N LYS A 257 -16.28 -27.15 -2.99
CA LYS A 257 -14.98 -26.48 -2.79
C LYS A 257 -15.18 -25.25 -1.90
N PRO A 258 -14.26 -24.96 -0.95
CA PRO A 258 -14.36 -23.74 -0.15
C PRO A 258 -14.47 -22.54 -1.09
N LYS A 259 -15.57 -21.79 -0.99
CA LYS A 259 -15.78 -20.56 -1.76
C LYS A 259 -14.75 -19.55 -1.29
N SER A 260 -13.75 -19.30 -2.12
CA SER A 260 -12.78 -18.23 -1.95
C SER A 260 -13.33 -16.97 -2.61
N LEU A 261 -13.28 -15.85 -1.89
CA LEU A 261 -13.62 -14.54 -2.42
C LEU A 261 -12.35 -13.72 -2.63
N PRO A 262 -11.88 -13.56 -3.89
CA PRO A 262 -10.70 -12.77 -4.20
C PRO A 262 -11.07 -11.29 -4.38
N PHE A 263 -10.90 -10.48 -3.34
CA PHE A 263 -11.13 -9.02 -3.41
C PHE A 263 -10.12 -8.33 -4.36
N PHE A 264 -8.83 -8.45 -4.05
CA PHE A 264 -7.75 -7.86 -4.85
C PHE A 264 -7.63 -8.45 -6.26
N LYS A 265 -7.95 -9.74 -6.43
CA LYS A 265 -7.90 -10.42 -7.74
C LYS A 265 -9.28 -10.55 -8.39
N SER A 266 -10.24 -9.70 -8.00
CA SER A 266 -11.58 -9.70 -8.57
C SER A 266 -11.53 -9.31 -10.05
N ASN A 267 -12.43 -9.90 -10.84
CA ASN A 267 -12.67 -9.47 -12.23
C ASN A 267 -13.52 -8.19 -12.30
N ASP A 268 -14.23 -7.85 -11.21
CA ASP A 268 -14.97 -6.60 -11.09
C ASP A 268 -14.00 -5.46 -10.79
N LEU A 269 -13.86 -4.53 -11.75
CA LEU A 269 -12.89 -3.45 -11.70
C LEU A 269 -13.14 -2.51 -10.51
N PRO A 270 -14.35 -2.00 -10.24
CA PRO A 270 -14.61 -1.17 -9.06
C PRO A 270 -14.23 -1.86 -7.73
N LEU A 271 -14.58 -3.14 -7.54
CA LEU A 271 -14.20 -3.89 -6.34
C LEU A 271 -12.68 -4.07 -6.24
N ARG A 272 -12.01 -4.48 -7.32
CA ARG A 272 -10.56 -4.65 -7.37
C ARG A 272 -9.84 -3.32 -7.07
N PHE A 273 -10.33 -2.22 -7.65
CA PHE A 273 -9.75 -0.90 -7.51
C PHE A 273 -9.78 -0.42 -6.05
N VAL A 274 -10.95 -0.46 -5.41
CA VAL A 274 -11.09 -0.06 -3.99
C VAL A 274 -10.31 -1.00 -3.08
N SER A 275 -10.32 -2.31 -3.36
CA SER A 275 -9.51 -3.29 -2.61
C SER A 275 -8.02 -2.98 -2.68
N THR A 276 -7.54 -2.56 -3.85
CA THR A 276 -6.16 -2.13 -4.06
C THR A 276 -5.83 -0.90 -3.20
N LEU A 277 -6.70 0.11 -3.15
CA LEU A 277 -6.49 1.28 -2.29
C LEU A 277 -6.49 0.93 -0.79
N VAL A 278 -7.36 0.01 -0.36
CA VAL A 278 -7.35 -0.50 1.02
C VAL A 278 -6.01 -1.15 1.34
N ILE A 279 -5.46 -1.98 0.45
CA ILE A 279 -4.14 -2.60 0.62
C ILE A 279 -3.05 -1.55 0.76
N LEU A 280 -3.00 -0.59 -0.18
CA LEU A 280 -2.01 0.50 -0.17
C LEU A 280 -2.08 1.34 1.11
N LYS A 281 -3.25 1.45 1.73
CA LYS A 281 -3.45 2.23 2.95
C LYS A 281 -3.16 1.45 4.24
N THR A 282 -3.07 0.12 4.19
CA THR A 282 -3.06 -0.74 5.39
C THR A 282 -1.84 -1.64 5.53
N VAL A 283 -1.21 -2.02 4.42
CA VAL A 283 -0.07 -2.94 4.39
C VAL A 283 1.26 -2.17 4.28
N THR A 284 2.30 -2.67 4.94
CA THR A 284 3.67 -2.10 4.86
C THR A 284 4.66 -3.01 4.16
N GLN A 285 4.29 -4.26 3.86
CA GLN A 285 5.13 -5.23 3.14
C GLN A 285 5.34 -4.78 1.69
N VAL A 286 6.60 -4.60 1.30
CA VAL A 286 6.99 -4.05 -0.01
C VAL A 286 6.47 -4.91 -1.16
N ASP A 287 6.48 -6.23 -1.06
CA ASP A 287 6.02 -7.13 -2.12
C ASP A 287 4.51 -7.02 -2.39
N TYR A 288 3.72 -6.74 -1.35
CA TYR A 288 2.27 -6.57 -1.48
C TYR A 288 1.97 -5.18 -2.05
N LEU A 289 2.70 -4.16 -1.59
CA LEU A 289 2.59 -2.80 -2.11
C LEU A 289 2.98 -2.73 -3.59
N ALA A 290 4.07 -3.36 -4.00
CA ALA A 290 4.50 -3.40 -5.40
C ALA A 290 3.42 -4.04 -6.28
N GLN A 291 2.89 -5.22 -5.91
CA GLN A 291 1.82 -5.88 -6.65
C GLN A 291 0.52 -5.04 -6.71
N ALA A 292 0.17 -4.36 -5.62
CA ALA A 292 -0.98 -3.47 -5.57
C ALA A 292 -0.78 -2.25 -6.49
N LEU A 293 0.40 -1.63 -6.49
CA LEU A 293 0.73 -0.51 -7.38
C LEU A 293 0.76 -0.94 -8.85
N ASP A 294 1.27 -2.13 -9.16
CA ASP A 294 1.24 -2.69 -10.52
C ASP A 294 -0.20 -2.92 -11.00
N SER A 295 -1.05 -3.53 -10.16
CA SER A 295 -2.46 -3.72 -10.47
C SER A 295 -3.16 -2.39 -10.71
N LEU A 296 -2.91 -1.39 -9.86
CA LEU A 296 -3.47 -0.05 -10.02
C LEU A 296 -2.99 0.61 -11.32
N CYS A 297 -1.70 0.51 -11.64
CA CYS A 297 -1.13 1.04 -12.87
C CYS A 297 -1.79 0.41 -14.12
N MET A 298 -2.09 -0.90 -14.07
CA MET A 298 -2.81 -1.59 -15.14
C MET A 298 -4.26 -1.12 -15.26
N ASP A 299 -4.98 -0.97 -14.14
CA ASP A 299 -6.36 -0.49 -14.12
C ASP A 299 -6.48 0.94 -14.67
N LEU A 300 -5.47 1.79 -14.43
CA LEU A 300 -5.40 3.16 -14.92
C LEU A 300 -5.20 3.30 -16.44
N LYS A 301 -5.00 2.21 -17.18
CA LYS A 301 -4.97 2.24 -18.64
C LYS A 301 -6.36 2.52 -19.22
N SER A 302 -7.44 2.20 -18.49
CA SER A 302 -8.82 2.45 -18.91
C SER A 302 -9.34 3.79 -18.39
N ASP A 303 -10.31 4.37 -19.12
CA ASP A 303 -11.01 5.59 -18.68
C ASP A 303 -11.80 5.38 -17.39
N GLU A 304 -12.37 4.18 -17.21
CA GLU A 304 -13.09 3.82 -15.98
C GLU A 304 -12.14 3.82 -14.78
N GLY A 305 -10.95 3.21 -14.89
CA GLY A 305 -9.95 3.22 -13.83
C GLY A 305 -9.47 4.64 -13.49
N ARG A 306 -9.26 5.49 -14.50
CA ARG A 306 -8.92 6.91 -14.28
C ARG A 306 -10.05 7.67 -13.58
N SER A 307 -11.30 7.38 -13.92
CA SER A 307 -12.48 7.95 -13.25
C SER A 307 -12.53 7.55 -11.78
N LEU A 308 -12.35 6.27 -11.48
CA LEU A 308 -12.34 5.75 -10.10
C LEU A 308 -11.17 6.32 -9.29
N PHE A 309 -10.01 6.53 -9.91
CA PHE A 309 -8.86 7.16 -9.25
C PHE A 309 -9.21 8.53 -8.69
N LEU A 310 -9.91 9.35 -9.47
CA LEU A 310 -10.37 10.67 -9.05
C LEU A 310 -11.53 10.58 -8.06
N GLU A 311 -12.51 9.69 -8.32
CA GLU A 311 -13.68 9.49 -7.45
C GLU A 311 -13.26 9.12 -6.01
N TYR A 312 -12.29 8.22 -5.87
CA TYR A 312 -11.79 7.78 -4.57
C TYR A 312 -10.67 8.65 -4.01
N GLN A 313 -10.27 9.75 -4.66
CA GLN A 313 -9.14 10.58 -4.21
C GLN A 313 -7.84 9.76 -4.01
N ALA A 314 -7.59 8.82 -4.90
CA ALA A 314 -6.50 7.85 -4.79
C ALA A 314 -5.10 8.52 -4.81
N ALA A 315 -4.98 9.74 -5.33
CA ALA A 315 -3.76 10.54 -5.27
C ALA A 315 -3.24 10.65 -3.83
N THR A 316 -4.09 10.94 -2.86
CA THR A 316 -3.70 11.07 -1.44
C THR A 316 -3.09 9.77 -0.91
N VAL A 317 -3.62 8.61 -1.31
CA VAL A 317 -3.09 7.30 -0.88
C VAL A 317 -1.74 7.02 -1.53
N VAL A 318 -1.66 7.17 -2.86
CA VAL A 318 -0.48 6.84 -3.66
C VAL A 318 0.69 7.78 -3.34
N LEU A 319 0.44 9.08 -3.19
CA LEU A 319 1.49 10.06 -2.91
C LEU A 319 2.11 9.89 -1.52
N ASN A 320 1.36 9.39 -0.53
CA ASN A 320 1.91 9.07 0.78
C ASN A 320 2.99 7.98 0.71
N LEU A 321 2.90 7.07 -0.27
CA LEU A 321 3.90 6.00 -0.46
C LEU A 321 5.20 6.52 -1.06
N LEU A 322 5.18 7.68 -1.73
CA LEU A 322 6.39 8.35 -2.21
C LEU A 322 7.27 8.85 -1.04
N SER A 323 6.64 9.17 0.09
CA SER A 323 7.32 9.60 1.32
C SER A 323 7.88 8.45 2.16
N PHE A 324 7.46 7.21 1.87
CA PHE A 324 7.87 6.02 2.61
C PHE A 324 9.33 5.68 2.29
N SER A 325 10.14 5.37 3.31
CA SER A 325 11.61 5.18 3.22
C SER A 325 12.08 4.03 2.31
N GLY A 326 11.17 3.34 1.62
CA GLY A 326 11.45 2.31 0.63
C GLY A 326 11.72 2.90 -0.74
N ARG A 327 12.99 3.16 -1.06
CA ARG A 327 13.45 3.63 -2.38
C ARG A 327 12.90 2.81 -3.56
N GLY A 328 12.57 1.53 -3.34
CA GLY A 328 12.05 0.63 -4.37
C GLY A 328 10.62 0.91 -4.83
N LEU A 329 9.78 1.62 -4.05
CA LEU A 329 8.38 1.88 -4.43
C LEU A 329 8.19 3.17 -5.23
N ALA A 330 9.16 4.09 -5.18
CA ALA A 330 9.05 5.39 -5.84
C ALA A 330 8.82 5.26 -7.35
N SER A 331 9.51 4.35 -8.03
CA SER A 331 9.30 4.10 -9.46
C SER A 331 7.85 3.69 -9.77
N TYR A 332 7.28 2.75 -9.00
CA TYR A 332 5.89 2.29 -9.18
C TYR A 332 4.87 3.41 -8.99
N VAL A 333 5.07 4.22 -7.95
CA VAL A 333 4.23 5.40 -7.70
C VAL A 333 4.31 6.37 -8.87
N LEU A 334 5.52 6.66 -9.36
CA LEU A 334 5.69 7.56 -10.50
C LEU A 334 5.10 6.99 -11.79
N ASP A 335 5.12 5.68 -12.01
CA ASP A 335 4.46 5.05 -13.14
C ASP A 335 2.94 5.31 -13.12
N ILE A 336 2.30 5.22 -11.94
CA ILE A 336 0.89 5.61 -11.76
C ILE A 336 0.67 7.09 -12.09
N LEU A 337 1.52 7.99 -11.57
CA LEU A 337 1.39 9.42 -11.83
C LEU A 337 1.55 9.75 -13.32
N LEU A 338 2.44 9.03 -14.02
CA LEU A 338 2.63 9.19 -15.46
C LEU A 338 1.42 8.72 -16.26
N GLN A 339 0.78 7.60 -15.88
CA GLN A 339 -0.46 7.14 -16.54
C GLN A 339 -1.59 8.17 -16.47
N LEU A 340 -1.65 8.94 -15.39
CA LEU A 340 -2.63 10.01 -15.19
C LEU A 340 -2.18 11.37 -15.76
N SER A 341 -0.89 11.52 -16.07
CA SER A 341 -0.31 12.71 -16.70
C SER A 341 -0.43 12.71 -18.23
N MET A 342 -0.98 11.64 -18.80
CA MET A 342 -1.30 11.56 -20.23
C MET A 342 -2.35 12.61 -20.62
N GLU A 343 -2.27 13.14 -21.84
CA GLU A 343 -3.20 14.14 -22.36
C GLU A 343 -4.61 13.53 -22.55
N THR A 344 -5.39 13.56 -21.48
CA THR A 344 -6.76 13.05 -21.37
C THR A 344 -7.62 14.02 -20.58
N ARG A 345 -8.95 13.84 -20.57
CA ARG A 345 -9.87 14.66 -19.76
C ARG A 345 -9.60 14.61 -18.25
N PHE A 346 -8.84 13.61 -17.78
CA PHE A 346 -8.56 13.40 -16.36
C PHE A 346 -7.33 14.14 -15.85
N VAL A 347 -6.47 14.66 -16.74
CA VAL A 347 -5.18 15.25 -16.36
C VAL A 347 -5.35 16.49 -15.46
N ARG A 348 -6.33 17.36 -15.74
CA ARG A 348 -6.55 18.58 -14.94
C ARG A 348 -6.98 18.24 -13.50
N PRO A 349 -8.07 17.48 -13.26
CA PRO A 349 -8.43 17.05 -11.89
C PRO A 349 -7.32 16.29 -11.16
N PHE A 350 -6.54 15.50 -11.89
CA PHE A 350 -5.39 14.79 -11.33
C PHE A 350 -4.28 15.75 -10.88
N LEU A 351 -3.91 16.73 -11.70
CA LEU A 351 -2.90 17.73 -11.34
C LEU A 351 -3.36 18.59 -10.15
N GLU A 352 -4.64 18.92 -10.08
CA GLU A 352 -5.24 19.58 -8.90
C GLU A 352 -5.06 18.71 -7.65
N SER A 353 -5.35 17.40 -7.73
CA SER A 353 -5.14 16.46 -6.61
C SER A 353 -3.65 16.35 -6.18
N CYS A 354 -2.72 16.56 -7.09
CA CYS A 354 -1.28 16.57 -6.79
C CYS A 354 -0.77 17.94 -6.28
N SER A 355 -1.58 19.00 -6.38
CA SER A 355 -1.20 20.39 -6.05
C SER A 355 -1.18 20.65 -4.54
N SER A 356 -0.42 19.83 -3.80
CA SER A 356 -0.36 19.81 -2.34
C SER A 356 1.05 20.06 -1.82
N GLU A 357 1.15 20.68 -0.63
CA GLU A 357 2.42 20.94 0.03
C GLU A 357 3.26 19.65 0.24
N SER A 358 2.61 18.57 0.66
CA SER A 358 3.24 17.26 0.90
C SER A 358 3.94 16.71 -0.35
N PHE A 359 3.29 16.83 -1.51
CA PHE A 359 3.84 16.35 -2.77
C PHE A 359 5.11 17.10 -3.16
N PHE A 360 5.08 18.44 -3.13
CA PHE A 360 6.24 19.26 -3.49
C PHE A 360 7.38 19.12 -2.50
N LYS A 361 7.08 19.00 -1.20
CA LYS A 361 8.07 18.68 -0.17
C LYS A 361 8.78 17.36 -0.46
N THR A 362 8.02 16.30 -0.73
CA THR A 362 8.55 14.97 -1.04
C THR A 362 9.37 14.98 -2.34
N SER A 363 8.88 15.68 -3.37
CA SER A 363 9.59 15.84 -4.64
C SER A 363 10.93 16.55 -4.46
N ALA A 364 10.98 17.61 -3.65
CA ALA A 364 12.22 18.32 -3.34
C ALA A 364 13.23 17.45 -2.59
N ILE A 365 12.77 16.54 -1.71
CA ILE A 365 13.61 15.56 -1.04
C ILE A 365 14.18 14.56 -2.06
N LEU A 366 13.33 14.01 -2.95
CA LEU A 366 13.75 13.05 -3.97
C LEU A 366 14.76 13.64 -4.96
N LEU A 367 14.56 14.87 -5.41
CA LEU A 367 15.49 15.55 -6.33
C LEU A 367 16.89 15.74 -5.72
N LYS A 368 16.99 15.86 -4.39
CA LYS A 368 18.26 16.04 -3.66
C LYS A 368 18.90 14.71 -3.25
N ASP A 369 18.20 13.57 -3.34
CA ASP A 369 18.71 12.29 -2.87
C ASP A 369 19.66 11.68 -3.92
N PRO A 370 20.98 11.58 -3.64
CA PRO A 370 21.94 11.04 -4.58
C PRO A 370 21.76 9.53 -4.84
N LYS A 371 20.93 8.85 -4.05
CA LYS A 371 20.65 7.40 -4.20
C LYS A 371 19.48 7.11 -5.13
N VAL A 372 18.72 8.12 -5.54
CA VAL A 372 17.62 7.95 -6.50
C VAL A 372 18.23 7.71 -7.87
N ASP A 373 17.77 6.65 -8.55
CA ASP A 373 18.24 6.33 -9.88
C ASP A 373 17.75 7.35 -10.92
N ILE A 374 18.45 7.40 -12.05
CA ILE A 374 18.17 8.39 -13.09
C ILE A 374 16.77 8.25 -13.70
N GLN A 375 16.25 7.03 -13.83
CA GLN A 375 14.94 6.79 -14.43
C GLN A 375 13.83 7.31 -13.51
N THR A 376 13.95 7.10 -12.20
CA THR A 376 13.04 7.67 -11.21
C THR A 376 13.05 9.20 -11.25
N LEU A 377 14.22 9.84 -11.38
CA LEU A 377 14.32 11.30 -11.54
C LEU A 377 13.68 11.79 -12.84
N GLU A 378 13.85 11.07 -13.94
CA GLU A 378 13.21 11.39 -15.23
C GLU A 378 11.70 11.33 -15.11
N LYS A 379 11.14 10.25 -14.55
CA LYS A 379 9.69 10.12 -14.33
C LYS A 379 9.15 11.26 -13.44
N LEU A 380 9.84 11.58 -12.34
CA LEU A 380 9.48 12.69 -11.47
C LEU A 380 9.52 14.04 -12.20
N SER A 381 10.54 14.25 -13.04
CA SER A 381 10.70 15.50 -13.80
C SER A 381 9.54 15.75 -14.76
N ILE A 382 8.96 14.71 -15.38
CA ILE A 382 7.79 14.84 -16.27
C ILE A 382 6.58 15.31 -15.47
N VAL A 383 6.32 14.72 -14.30
CA VAL A 383 5.18 15.09 -13.45
C VAL A 383 5.34 16.53 -12.95
N LEU A 384 6.54 16.90 -12.47
CA LEU A 384 6.85 18.27 -12.06
C LEU A 384 6.75 19.27 -13.22
N GLN A 385 7.15 18.88 -14.44
CA GLN A 385 6.99 19.71 -15.62
C GLN A 385 5.51 19.99 -15.91
N LYS A 386 4.61 19.00 -15.81
CA LYS A 386 3.16 19.23 -15.94
C LYS A 386 2.64 20.17 -14.84
N LEU A 387 3.03 19.94 -13.59
CA LEU A 387 2.61 20.77 -12.45
C LEU A 387 3.15 22.20 -12.50
N SER A 388 4.31 22.43 -13.10
CA SER A 388 4.88 23.78 -13.27
C SER A 388 4.05 24.68 -14.20
N LYS A 389 3.21 24.09 -15.07
CA LYS A 389 2.26 24.84 -15.91
C LYS A 389 1.04 25.34 -15.12
N VAL A 390 0.76 24.76 -13.95
CA VAL A 390 -0.36 25.18 -13.09
C VAL A 390 0.05 26.40 -12.29
N ARG A 391 -0.52 27.57 -12.62
CA ARG A 391 -0.08 28.87 -12.07
C ARG A 391 -0.11 28.92 -10.54
N SER A 392 -1.12 28.32 -9.91
CA SER A 392 -1.26 28.28 -8.44
C SER A 392 -0.16 27.48 -7.74
N ASN A 393 0.55 26.60 -8.45
CA ASN A 393 1.62 25.78 -7.89
C ASN A 393 2.97 26.49 -7.78
N LYS A 394 3.15 27.64 -8.44
CA LYS A 394 4.41 28.39 -8.39
C LYS A 394 4.89 28.61 -6.95
N LYS A 395 3.97 28.93 -6.04
CA LYS A 395 4.23 29.10 -4.60
C LYS A 395 4.88 27.87 -3.96
N PHE A 396 4.50 26.65 -4.36
CA PHE A 396 5.05 25.42 -3.79
C PHE A 396 6.46 25.12 -4.34
N PHE A 397 6.70 25.39 -5.62
CA PHE A 397 8.05 25.28 -6.20
C PHE A 397 9.03 26.20 -5.48
N GLU A 398 8.62 27.44 -5.20
CA GLU A 398 9.42 28.42 -4.46
C GLU A 398 9.59 28.02 -3.00
N LEU A 399 8.51 27.66 -2.30
CA LEU A 399 8.52 27.26 -0.89
C LEU A 399 9.52 26.12 -0.61
N PHE A 400 9.62 25.14 -1.52
CA PHE A 400 10.53 24.00 -1.38
C PHE A 400 11.85 24.15 -2.13
N ASN A 401 12.13 25.35 -2.65
CA ASN A 401 13.36 25.70 -3.34
C ASN A 401 13.71 24.76 -4.51
N ILE A 402 12.70 24.21 -5.19
CA ILE A 402 12.89 23.27 -6.31
C ILE A 402 13.68 23.92 -7.46
N PRO A 403 13.44 25.18 -7.88
CA PRO A 403 14.20 25.82 -8.96
C PRO A 403 15.72 25.82 -8.72
N SER A 404 16.18 26.13 -7.51
CA SER A 404 17.61 26.12 -7.20
C SER A 404 18.20 24.72 -7.22
N VAL A 405 17.46 23.70 -6.75
CA VAL A 405 17.89 22.29 -6.86
C VAL A 405 18.07 21.91 -8.31
N ILE A 406 17.12 22.27 -9.17
CA ILE A 406 17.20 22.00 -10.60
C ILE A 406 18.42 22.67 -11.24
N GLN A 407 18.68 23.95 -10.92
CA GLN A 407 19.84 24.68 -11.43
C GLN A 407 21.17 24.06 -10.97
N GLU A 408 21.23 23.56 -9.73
CA GLU A 408 22.40 22.83 -9.23
C GLU A 408 22.60 21.51 -9.98
N MET A 409 21.54 20.72 -10.15
CA MET A 409 21.57 19.47 -10.90
C MET A 409 22.05 19.67 -12.34
N GLN A 410 21.68 20.79 -12.98
CA GLN A 410 22.13 21.13 -14.34
C GLN A 410 23.63 21.40 -14.43
N ARG A 411 24.24 22.01 -13.40
CA ARG A 411 25.70 22.29 -13.40
C ARG A 411 26.52 21.01 -13.33
N SER A 412 25.98 19.96 -12.71
CA SER A 412 26.63 18.65 -12.56
C SER A 412 26.08 17.58 -13.52
N ALA A 413 25.18 17.93 -14.44
CA ALA A 413 24.52 16.95 -15.29
C ALA A 413 25.43 16.44 -16.40
N ASN A 414 25.50 15.11 -16.57
CA ASN A 414 26.15 14.49 -17.72
C ASN A 414 25.34 14.83 -19.01
N PRO A 415 26.00 15.32 -20.08
CA PRO A 415 25.36 15.59 -21.38
C PRO A 415 24.51 14.45 -21.95
N ASP A 416 24.82 13.19 -21.60
CA ASP A 416 24.07 12.01 -22.05
C ASP A 416 22.66 11.93 -21.44
N ARG A 417 22.34 12.76 -20.43
CA ARG A 417 21.02 12.83 -19.76
C ARG A 417 20.09 13.86 -20.41
N ALA A 418 20.06 13.89 -21.74
CA ALA A 418 19.35 14.91 -22.51
C ALA A 418 17.85 15.01 -22.15
N PHE A 419 17.18 13.87 -21.95
CA PHE A 419 15.75 13.84 -21.62
C PHE A 419 15.44 14.51 -20.28
N LEU A 420 16.16 14.13 -19.22
CA LEU A 420 16.05 14.79 -17.91
C LEU A 420 16.28 16.31 -18.04
N ILE A 421 17.38 16.71 -18.71
CA ILE A 421 17.77 18.12 -18.85
C ILE A 421 16.66 18.93 -19.56
N ILE A 422 16.03 18.38 -20.60
CA ILE A 422 14.92 19.03 -21.32
C ILE A 422 13.72 19.28 -20.40
N ASN A 423 13.34 18.30 -19.57
CA ASN A 423 12.22 18.46 -18.64
C ASN A 423 12.55 19.49 -17.54
N LEU A 424 13.76 19.43 -17.01
CA LEU A 424 14.26 20.39 -16.01
C LEU A 424 14.27 21.83 -16.55
N ASN A 425 14.75 22.03 -17.79
CA ASN A 425 14.71 23.32 -18.47
C ASN A 425 13.28 23.83 -18.65
N SER A 426 12.36 22.95 -19.03
CA SER A 426 10.96 23.30 -19.19
C SER A 426 10.33 23.77 -17.87
N ILE A 427 10.66 23.13 -16.75
CA ILE A 427 10.21 23.56 -15.41
C ILE A 427 10.71 24.97 -15.12
N LEU A 428 12.01 25.23 -15.28
CA LEU A 428 12.57 26.56 -15.04
C LEU A 428 11.95 27.62 -15.96
N PHE A 429 11.69 27.27 -17.22
CA PHE A 429 11.04 28.15 -18.18
C PHE A 429 9.62 28.53 -17.74
N HIS A 430 8.77 27.55 -17.39
CA HIS A 430 7.40 27.83 -16.93
C HIS A 430 7.37 28.68 -15.66
N LEU A 431 8.36 28.53 -14.78
CA LEU A 431 8.46 29.28 -13.53
C LEU A 431 9.11 30.68 -13.73
N GLY A 432 9.71 30.95 -14.88
CA GLY A 432 10.37 32.23 -15.21
C GLY A 432 11.83 32.35 -14.73
N PHE A 433 12.50 31.23 -14.48
CA PHE A 433 13.90 31.17 -13.98
C PHE A 433 14.96 31.00 -15.08
N THR A 434 14.54 30.80 -16.34
CA THR A 434 15.47 30.85 -17.47
C THR A 434 15.77 32.31 -17.80
N LYS A 435 17.05 32.71 -17.78
CA LYS A 435 17.45 33.95 -18.48
C LYS A 435 17.00 33.81 -19.93
N ALA A 436 16.14 34.71 -20.39
CA ALA A 436 16.00 34.89 -21.81
C ALA A 436 17.40 35.21 -22.34
N ASN A 437 17.99 34.29 -23.10
CA ASN A 437 19.01 34.67 -24.06
C ASN A 437 18.26 35.49 -25.12
N SER A 438 17.97 36.75 -24.81
CA SER A 438 17.74 37.74 -25.84
C SER A 438 19.01 37.77 -26.67
N PRO A 439 18.94 37.57 -28.00
CA PRO A 439 20.10 37.84 -28.83
C PRO A 439 20.45 39.31 -28.61
N SER A 440 21.67 39.54 -28.11
CA SER A 440 22.26 40.87 -28.04
C SER A 440 22.04 41.55 -29.38
N ARG A 441 21.19 42.59 -29.41
CA ARG A 441 21.25 43.58 -30.48
C ARG A 441 22.68 44.11 -30.48
N SER A 442 23.43 43.76 -31.51
CA SER A 442 24.69 44.38 -31.83
C SER A 442 24.48 45.90 -31.88
N PRO A 443 25.31 46.72 -31.21
CA PRO A 443 25.35 48.13 -31.48
C PRO A 443 26.07 48.29 -32.82
N ASN A 444 25.32 48.63 -33.88
CA ASN A 444 25.94 49.09 -35.11
C ASN A 444 26.52 50.48 -34.85
N HIS A 445 27.84 50.58 -34.98
CA HIS A 445 28.53 51.79 -35.40
C HIS A 445 28.39 51.97 -36.91
#